data_AF-A0A7W0YWZ9-F1
#
_entry.id   AF-A0A7W0YWZ9-F1
#
_cell.length_a   1.000
_cell.length_b   1.000
_cell.length_c   1.000
_cell.angle_alpha   90.00
_cell.angle_beta   90.00
_cell.angle_gamma   90.00
#
_symmetry.space_group_name_H-M   'P 1'
#
loop_
_entity.id
_entity.type
_entity.pdbx_description
1 polymer ?
#
loop_
_entity_poly.entity_id
_entity_poly.type
_entity_poly.pdbx_seq_one_letter_code
_entity_poly.pdbx_strand_id
1 'polypeptide(L)' 'MPPRLRRADCSGPGIRRTCRGRGFAYVDEDGRRVDEPEVLARIGELAIPPAWQGVWICPYPNGHLQATG' A
#
# COMPACT_ATOMS: atom_id res chain seq x y z
N MET A 1 -24.81 0.49 1.28
CA MET A 1 -24.45 -0.21 0.03
C MET A 1 -22.97 -0.55 0.13
N PRO A 2 -22.54 -1.83 0.11
CA PRO A 2 -21.11 -2.12 0.13
C PRO A 2 -20.47 -1.52 -1.14
N PRO A 3 -19.30 -0.89 -1.03
CA PRO A 3 -18.64 -0.27 -2.16
C PRO A 3 -18.33 -1.34 -3.22
N ARG A 4 -18.55 -1.00 -4.50
CA ARG A 4 -18.26 -1.90 -5.63
C ARG A 4 -16.78 -2.31 -5.61
N LEU A 5 -16.50 -3.59 -5.80
CA LEU A 5 -15.14 -4.12 -5.86
C LEU A 5 -14.36 -3.46 -7.00
N ARG A 6 -13.26 -2.76 -6.70
CA ARG A 6 -12.43 -2.11 -7.71
C ARG A 6 -11.32 -3.05 -8.18
N ARG A 7 -11.12 -3.12 -9.50
CA ARG A 7 -9.91 -3.71 -10.07
C ARG A 7 -8.71 -2.81 -9.72
N ALA A 8 -7.88 -3.31 -8.83
CA ALA A 8 -6.62 -2.78 -8.35
C ALA A 8 -5.51 -3.49 -9.13
N ASP A 9 -4.99 -2.85 -10.17
CA ASP A 9 -3.86 -3.37 -10.93
C ASP A 9 -2.56 -2.94 -10.24
N CYS A 10 -1.73 -3.92 -9.87
CA CYS A 10 -0.46 -3.66 -9.19
C CYS A 10 0.61 -2.99 -10.08
N SER A 11 0.36 -2.92 -11.39
CA SER A 11 1.14 -2.14 -12.35
C SER A 11 0.70 -0.66 -12.44
N GLY A 12 -0.41 -0.29 -11.80
CA GLY A 12 -0.99 1.04 -11.82
C GLY A 12 -0.75 1.86 -10.54
N PRO A 13 -1.52 2.96 -10.36
CA PRO A 13 -1.38 3.87 -9.23
C PRO A 13 -1.57 3.15 -7.91
N GLY A 14 -0.55 3.20 -7.06
CA GLY A 14 -0.63 2.67 -5.71
C GLY A 14 0.54 3.05 -4.84
N ILE A 15 0.44 2.63 -3.59
CA ILE A 15 1.40 2.97 -2.55
C ILE A 15 2.53 1.96 -2.60
N ARG A 16 3.76 2.44 -2.69
CA ARG A 16 4.96 1.59 -2.66
C ARG A 16 5.61 1.66 -1.30
N ARG A 17 6.01 0.50 -0.78
CA ARG A 17 6.86 0.44 0.42
C ARG A 17 8.32 0.57 0.01
N THR A 18 9.02 1.51 0.61
CA THR A 18 10.47 1.67 0.47
C THR A 18 11.16 1.53 1.82
N CYS A 19 12.30 0.85 1.84
CA CYS A 19 13.10 0.73 3.05
C CYS A 19 13.89 2.03 3.27
N ARG A 20 13.71 2.67 4.43
CA ARG A 20 14.48 3.86 4.84
C ARG A 20 15.24 3.56 6.12
N GLY A 21 16.51 3.19 5.97
CA GLY A 21 17.41 2.91 7.10
C GLY A 21 16.89 1.77 7.98
N ARG A 22 16.35 2.10 9.16
CA ARG A 22 15.84 1.12 10.15
C ARG A 22 14.33 0.88 10.08
N GLY A 23 13.61 1.52 9.14
CA GLY A 23 12.16 1.39 9.03
C GLY A 23 11.67 1.37 7.60
N PHE A 24 10.34 1.35 7.47
CA PHE A 24 9.65 1.43 6.19
C PHE A 24 9.08 2.84 6.00
N ALA A 25 9.16 3.34 4.78
CA ALA A 25 8.43 4.51 4.34
C ALA A 25 7.47 4.09 3.22
N TYR A 26 6.36 4.79 3.12
CA TYR A 26 5.36 4.57 2.09
C TYR A 26 5.32 5.79 1.19
N VAL A 27 5.29 5.57 -0.12
CA VAL A 27 5.21 6.62 -1.13
C VAL A 27 4.05 6.34 -2.07
N ASP A 28 3.36 7.36 -2.52
CA ASP A 28 2.29 7.24 -3.52
C ASP A 28 2.84 7.06 -4.95
N GLU A 29 1.97 7.09 -5.95
CA GLU A 29 2.36 7.00 -7.36
C GLU A 29 3.25 8.17 -7.80
N ASP A 30 2.95 9.37 -7.30
CA ASP A 30 3.71 10.60 -7.56
C ASP A 30 5.05 10.66 -6.83
N GLY A 31 5.35 9.68 -5.96
CA GLY A 31 6.54 9.66 -5.11
C GLY A 31 6.45 10.56 -3.88
N ARG A 32 5.27 11.09 -3.57
CA ARG A 32 5.01 11.81 -2.32
C ARG A 32 4.93 10.80 -1.17
N ARG A 33 5.46 11.20 -0.03
CA ARG A 33 5.41 10.38 1.17
C ARG A 33 3.97 10.29 1.66
N VAL A 34 3.52 9.08 1.95
CA VAL A 34 2.25 8.81 2.62
C VAL A 34 2.52 8.75 4.12
N ASP A 35 2.04 9.75 4.83
CA ASP A 35 2.10 9.88 6.29
C ASP A 35 0.71 9.91 6.95
N GLU A 36 -0.34 9.71 6.16
CA GLU A 36 -1.72 9.63 6.63
C GLU A 36 -1.90 8.48 7.62
N PRO A 37 -2.32 8.77 8.88
CA PRO A 37 -2.39 7.78 9.94
C PRO A 37 -3.40 6.66 9.64
N GLU A 38 -4.52 6.98 8.96
CA GLU A 38 -5.52 6.00 8.55
C GLU A 38 -4.95 4.99 7.53
N VAL A 39 -4.13 5.47 6.59
CA VAL A 39 -3.48 4.62 5.59
C VAL A 39 -2.40 3.76 6.24
N LEU A 40 -1.58 4.33 7.12
CA LEU A 40 -0.56 3.59 7.86
C LEU A 40 -1.18 2.52 8.77
N ALA A 41 -2.28 2.82 9.46
CA ALA A 41 -3.01 1.86 10.27
C ALA A 41 -3.52 0.69 9.41
N ARG A 42 -4.16 0.98 8.27
CA ARG A 42 -4.62 -0.05 7.32
C ARG A 42 -3.48 -0.91 6.81
N ILE A 43 -2.34 -0.31 6.46
CA ILE A 43 -1.17 -1.06 6.00
C ILE A 43 -0.63 -1.96 7.12
N GLY A 44 -0.67 -1.48 8.37
CA GLY A 44 -0.34 -2.28 9.54
C GLY A 44 -1.23 -3.52 9.68
N GLU A 45 -2.54 -3.36 9.44
CA GLU A 45 -3.51 -4.47 9.48
C GLU A 45 -3.27 -5.53 8.38
N LEU A 46 -2.68 -5.14 7.25
CA LEU A 46 -2.31 -6.09 6.19
C LEU A 46 -1.15 -7.01 6.58
N ALA A 47 -0.44 -6.74 7.69
CA ALA A 47 0.65 -7.55 8.23
C ALA A 47 1.70 -7.95 7.18
N ILE A 48 2.08 -7.01 6.30
CA ILE A 48 2.98 -7.27 5.17
C ILE A 48 4.37 -7.66 5.69
N PRO A 49 4.87 -8.87 5.38
CA PRO A 49 6.14 -9.35 5.90
C PRO A 49 7.31 -8.40 5.59
N PRO A 50 8.26 -8.21 6.52
CA PRO A 50 9.41 -7.32 6.32
C PRO A 50 10.37 -7.83 5.22
N ALA A 51 10.32 -9.12 4.89
CA ALA A 51 11.16 -9.72 3.85
C ALA A 51 10.74 -9.38 2.42
N TRP A 52 9.51 -8.90 2.20
CA TRP A 52 9.03 -8.57 0.86
C TRP A 52 9.70 -7.30 0.32
N GLN A 53 10.17 -7.37 -0.93
CA GLN A 53 10.83 -6.27 -1.64
C GLN A 53 9.92 -5.79 -2.77
N GLY A 54 9.94 -4.50 -3.10
CA GLY A 54 9.08 -3.99 -4.18
C GLY A 54 7.58 -4.07 -3.87
N VAL A 55 7.19 -3.96 -2.60
CA VAL A 55 5.79 -4.07 -2.20
C VAL A 55 4.97 -2.94 -2.81
N TRP A 56 3.92 -3.32 -3.52
CA TRP A 56 2.84 -2.47 -3.97
C TRP A 56 1.61 -2.70 -3.10
N ILE A 57 0.97 -1.62 -2.68
CA ILE A 57 -0.19 -1.60 -1.79
C ILE A 57 -1.29 -0.81 -2.48
N CYS A 58 -2.50 -1.36 -2.50
CA CYS A 58 -3.64 -0.68 -3.09
C CYS A 58 -3.98 0.58 -2.29
N PRO A 59 -4.21 1.72 -2.96
CA PRO A 59 -4.63 2.94 -2.29
C PRO A 59 -6.07 2.84 -1.78
N TYR A 60 -6.90 1.99 -2.41
CA TYR A 60 -8.30 1.83 -2.08
C TYR A 60 -8.56 0.63 -1.16
N PRO A 61 -9.32 0.82 -0.06
CA PRO A 61 -9.62 -0.26 0.87
C PRO A 61 -10.55 -1.34 0.28
N ASN A 62 -11.25 -1.05 -0.82
CA ASN A 62 -12.12 -1.98 -1.55
C ASN A 62 -11.46 -2.57 -2.81
N GLY A 63 -10.12 -2.53 -2.88
CA GLY A 63 -9.36 -3.22 -3.92
C GLY A 63 -9.45 -4.74 -3.75
N HIS A 64 -9.64 -5.46 -4.85
CA HIS A 64 -9.61 -6.92 -4.84
C HIS A 64 -8.23 -7.51 -4.51
N LEU A 65 -7.16 -6.75 -4.74
CA LEU A 65 -5.79 -7.02 -4.30
C LEU A 65 -5.38 -5.87 -3.39
N GLN A 66 -4.99 -6.17 -2.15
CA GLN A 66 -4.65 -5.15 -1.15
C GLN A 66 -3.15 -4.86 -1.10
N ALA A 67 -2.32 -5.89 -1.25
CA ALA A 67 -0.87 -5.75 -1.35
C ALA A 67 -0.26 -6.90 -2.15
N THR A 68 0.86 -6.64 -2.80
CA THR A 68 1.71 -7.60 -3.49
C THR A 68 3.16 -7.18 -3.35
N GLY A 69 4.10 -8.11 -3.52
CA GLY A 69 5.55 -7.90 -3.44
C GLY A 69 6.28 -9.19 -3.76
#